data_AF-A0A962GHW8-F1
#
_entry.id   AF-A0A962GHW8-F1
#
_cell.length_a   1.000
_cell.length_b   1.000
_cell.length_c   1.000
_cell.angle_alpha   90.00
_cell.angle_beta   90.00
_cell.angle_gamma   90.00
#
_symmetry.space_group_name_H-M   'P 1'
#
loop_
_entity.id
_entity.type
_entity.pdbx_description
1 polymer ?
#
loop_
_entity_poly.entity_id
_entity_poly.type
_entity_poly.pdbx_seq_one_letter_code
_entity_poly.pdbx_strand_id
1 'polypeptide(L)'
;MKRFIFLAGLTLTLLACQPKGTYLYQFPKAQNHAINQVVLVIDYLNLKDDVGKFWDFDSYYHQKVLNQLFHSIDSQLQSFGYPAIDSYILSSGLLIHTDFQVEHYIQDEFQNERLNPPFILAKQGMTNEQTSQHQEILGILVKYIAQRRHLENDDLSHRGMQLGYQLATVDLTDDTAILYVQIDLSAPGIIKQLGTLLLSGAIASQADYAHLHLDATASHHASAFLVHKGSGQILWKNYSLNWTPEKPIAEFLENLPSRN
;
A
#
# COMPACT_ATOMS: atom_id res chain seq x y z
N MET A 1 -4.30 16.72 53.23
CA MET A 1 -4.08 17.65 52.10
C MET A 1 -2.65 17.69 51.56
N LYS A 2 -1.59 17.80 52.40
CA LYS A 2 -0.19 17.88 51.92
C LYS A 2 0.32 16.68 51.10
N ARG A 3 -0.18 15.46 51.34
CA ARG A 3 0.22 14.25 50.59
C ARG A 3 -0.35 14.16 49.17
N PHE A 4 -1.54 14.72 48.93
CA PHE A 4 -2.17 14.72 47.60
C PHE A 4 -1.51 15.72 46.64
N ILE A 5 -1.03 16.84 47.16
CA ILE A 5 -0.29 17.85 46.36
C ILE A 5 1.06 17.28 45.90
N PHE A 6 1.70 16.45 46.73
CA PHE A 6 2.96 15.82 46.37
C PHE A 6 2.79 14.75 45.29
N LEU A 7 1.72 13.95 45.36
CA LEU A 7 1.40 12.93 44.36
C LEU A 7 1.02 13.55 43.01
N ALA A 8 0.21 14.61 43.02
CA ALA A 8 -0.18 15.35 41.81
C ALA A 8 1.03 16.05 41.15
N GLY A 9 1.96 16.58 41.96
CA GLY A 9 3.22 17.13 41.47
C GLY A 9 4.12 16.09 40.82
N LEU A 10 4.21 14.89 41.41
CA LEU A 10 5.03 13.78 40.88
C LEU A 10 4.47 13.24 39.56
N THR A 11 3.15 13.15 39.40
CA THR A 11 2.52 12.71 38.14
C THR A 11 2.72 13.73 37.01
N LEU A 12 2.71 15.03 37.32
CA LEU A 12 2.94 16.09 36.34
C LEU A 12 4.41 16.18 35.90
N THR A 13 5.36 15.90 36.79
CA THR A 13 6.80 15.87 36.43
C THR A 13 7.19 14.60 35.69
N LEU A 14 6.55 13.46 35.97
CA LEU A 14 6.74 12.22 35.21
C LEU A 14 6.19 12.33 33.77
N LEU A 15 5.06 13.04 33.56
CA LEU A 15 4.54 13.34 32.23
C LEU A 15 5.41 14.36 31.45
N ALA A 16 6.11 15.26 32.15
CA ALA A 16 7.05 16.21 31.54
C ALA A 16 8.40 15.57 31.16
N CYS A 17 8.71 14.39 31.69
CA CYS A 17 9.83 13.54 31.29
C CYS A 17 9.41 12.45 30.29
N GLN A 18 8.28 12.61 29.60
CA GLN A 18 8.09 11.86 28.36
C GLN A 18 9.20 12.35 27.41
N PRO A 19 10.12 11.49 26.98
CA PRO A 19 11.14 11.93 26.07
C PRO A 19 10.42 12.46 24.83
N LYS A 20 10.55 13.78 24.57
CA LYS A 20 10.48 14.31 23.21
C LYS A 20 11.72 13.84 22.44
N GLY A 21 12.01 12.55 22.55
CA GLY A 21 12.98 11.85 21.75
C GLY A 21 12.24 11.51 20.48
N THR A 22 12.51 12.27 19.43
CA THR A 22 12.68 11.64 18.14
C THR A 22 13.62 10.47 18.38
N TYR A 23 13.06 9.26 18.49
CA TYR A 23 13.82 8.07 18.15
C TYR A 23 14.25 8.34 16.71
N LEU A 24 15.47 8.87 16.55
CA LEU A 24 16.19 8.78 15.31
C LEU A 24 16.33 7.28 15.11
N TYR A 25 15.37 6.71 14.37
CA TYR A 25 15.43 5.34 13.94
C TYR A 25 16.79 5.19 13.28
N GLN A 26 17.72 4.53 13.97
CA GLN A 26 18.99 4.16 13.38
C GLN A 26 18.65 3.08 12.37
N PHE A 27 18.49 3.51 11.13
CA PHE A 27 18.30 2.60 10.02
C PHE A 27 19.51 1.66 9.98
N PRO A 28 19.30 0.33 9.98
CA PRO A 28 20.39 -0.56 9.67
C PRO A 28 20.92 -0.18 8.28
N LYS A 29 22.25 -0.19 8.13
CA LYS A 29 22.89 0.08 6.83
C LYS A 29 22.21 -0.78 5.77
N ALA A 30 21.95 -0.22 4.58
CA ALA A 30 21.40 -0.97 3.46
C ALA A 30 22.23 -2.26 3.27
N GLN A 31 21.60 -3.40 3.58
CA GLN A 31 22.25 -4.69 3.45
C GLN A 31 22.04 -5.14 2.02
N ASN A 32 23.10 -5.65 1.39
CA ASN A 32 22.97 -6.27 0.08
C ASN A 32 22.26 -7.61 0.29
N HIS A 33 21.00 -7.68 -0.12
CA HIS A 33 20.15 -8.84 0.09
C HIS A 33 20.10 -9.66 -1.20
N ALA A 34 20.42 -10.95 -1.11
CA ALA A 34 20.21 -11.85 -2.23
C ALA A 34 18.70 -11.98 -2.47
N ILE A 35 18.25 -11.60 -3.67
CA ILE A 35 16.86 -11.71 -4.10
C ILE A 35 16.80 -12.83 -5.14
N ASN A 36 16.13 -13.94 -4.83
CA ASN A 36 15.98 -15.07 -5.75
C ASN A 36 14.53 -15.31 -6.14
N GLN A 37 13.59 -14.66 -5.46
CA GLN A 37 12.16 -14.75 -5.76
C GLN A 37 11.54 -13.36 -5.81
N VAL A 38 10.54 -13.20 -6.67
CA VAL A 38 9.72 -11.99 -6.73
C VAL A 38 8.26 -12.31 -6.56
N VAL A 39 7.63 -11.62 -5.60
CA VAL A 39 6.18 -11.57 -5.43
C VAL A 39 5.68 -10.22 -5.91
N LEU A 40 4.56 -10.23 -6.64
CA LEU A 40 3.90 -9.01 -7.10
C LEU A 40 2.49 -8.89 -6.54
N VAL A 41 2.20 -7.77 -5.89
CA VAL A 41 0.84 -7.44 -5.43
C VAL A 41 0.42 -6.16 -6.14
N ILE A 42 -0.60 -6.24 -7.00
CA ILE A 42 -1.20 -5.08 -7.65
C ILE A 42 -2.62 -4.88 -7.14
N ASP A 43 -2.87 -3.72 -6.53
CA ASP A 43 -4.21 -3.24 -6.22
C ASP A 43 -4.56 -2.07 -7.14
N TYR A 44 -5.47 -2.31 -8.09
CA TYR A 44 -5.95 -1.31 -9.06
C TYR A 44 -7.43 -1.03 -8.82
N LEU A 45 -7.75 0.15 -8.32
CA LEU A 45 -9.12 0.59 -8.08
C LEU A 45 -9.50 1.68 -9.09
N ASN A 46 -10.60 1.47 -9.82
CA ASN A 46 -11.16 2.46 -10.72
C ASN A 46 -12.68 2.38 -10.68
N LEU A 47 -13.25 2.93 -9.61
CA LEU A 47 -14.70 3.04 -9.47
C LEU A 47 -15.20 4.26 -10.23
N LYS A 48 -16.26 4.09 -11.02
CA LYS A 48 -16.92 5.20 -11.71
C LYS A 48 -18.12 5.66 -10.89
N ASP A 49 -18.34 6.98 -10.92
CA ASP A 49 -19.52 7.59 -10.32
C ASP A 49 -20.69 7.38 -11.27
N ASP A 50 -21.78 6.82 -10.78
CA ASP A 50 -23.02 6.68 -11.53
C ASP A 50 -24.13 7.52 -10.87
N VAL A 51 -25.15 7.85 -11.65
CA VAL A 51 -26.38 8.51 -11.20
C VAL A 51 -27.21 7.57 -10.28
N GLY A 52 -26.87 6.27 -10.26
CA GLY A 52 -27.41 5.24 -9.37
C GLY A 52 -27.10 5.43 -7.88
N LYS A 53 -27.41 4.38 -7.09
CA LYS A 53 -27.21 4.38 -5.63
C LYS A 53 -25.83 3.84 -5.20
N PHE A 54 -25.14 3.17 -6.11
CA PHE A 54 -23.87 2.51 -5.87
C PHE A 54 -22.87 2.91 -6.95
N TRP A 55 -21.59 2.59 -6.73
CA TRP A 55 -20.54 2.84 -7.72
C TRP A 55 -20.41 1.69 -8.70
N ASP A 56 -20.00 2.01 -9.92
CA ASP A 56 -19.81 1.02 -10.97
C ASP A 56 -18.43 0.37 -10.85
N PHE A 57 -18.43 -0.96 -10.88
CA PHE A 57 -17.23 -1.77 -10.98
C PHE A 57 -17.31 -2.71 -12.20
N ASP A 58 -16.57 -2.39 -13.25
CA ASP A 58 -16.45 -3.27 -14.41
C ASP A 58 -15.26 -4.23 -14.26
N SER A 59 -15.55 -5.50 -13.97
CA SER A 59 -14.49 -6.49 -13.72
C SER A 59 -13.67 -6.83 -14.96
N TYR A 60 -14.26 -6.73 -16.16
CA TYR A 60 -13.58 -7.07 -17.41
C TYR A 60 -12.47 -6.06 -17.72
N TYR A 61 -12.75 -4.76 -17.63
CA TYR A 61 -11.74 -3.73 -17.88
C TYR A 61 -10.66 -3.72 -16.78
N HIS A 62 -11.03 -3.93 -15.52
CA HIS A 62 -10.04 -4.06 -14.44
C HIS A 62 -9.09 -5.24 -14.68
N GLN A 63 -9.61 -6.40 -15.06
CA GLN A 63 -8.78 -7.58 -15.35
C GLN A 63 -7.84 -7.31 -16.53
N LYS A 64 -8.32 -6.65 -17.59
CA LYS A 64 -7.49 -6.28 -18.74
C LYS A 64 -6.33 -5.37 -18.35
N VAL A 65 -6.59 -4.34 -17.54
CA VAL A 65 -5.57 -3.42 -17.04
C VAL A 65 -4.57 -4.16 -16.16
N LEU A 66 -5.04 -4.97 -15.21
CA LEU A 66 -4.16 -5.73 -14.30
C LEU A 66 -3.24 -6.71 -15.04
N ASN A 67 -3.74 -7.40 -16.07
CA ASN A 67 -2.92 -8.29 -16.89
C ASN A 67 -1.85 -7.50 -17.67
N GLN A 68 -2.19 -6.33 -18.22
CA GLN A 68 -1.22 -5.46 -18.89
C GLN A 68 -0.14 -4.97 -17.92
N LEU A 69 -0.54 -4.55 -16.71
CA LEU A 69 0.38 -4.12 -15.66
C LEU A 69 1.31 -5.25 -15.25
N PHE A 70 0.77 -6.44 -15.00
CA PHE A 70 1.53 -7.64 -14.65
C PHE A 70 2.64 -7.90 -15.68
N HIS A 71 2.30 -8.00 -16.97
CA HIS A 71 3.28 -8.27 -18.02
C HIS A 71 4.32 -7.16 -18.17
N SER A 72 3.90 -5.91 -18.06
CA SER A 72 4.79 -4.76 -18.19
C SER A 72 5.78 -4.70 -17.01
N ILE A 73 5.29 -4.95 -15.79
CA ILE A 73 6.12 -4.99 -14.57
C ILE A 73 7.09 -6.15 -14.62
N ASP A 74 6.64 -7.36 -14.99
CA ASP A 74 7.50 -8.53 -15.11
C ASP A 74 8.66 -8.29 -16.09
N SER A 75 8.34 -7.78 -17.29
CA SER A 75 9.35 -7.41 -18.28
C SER A 75 10.31 -6.34 -17.77
N GLN A 76 9.82 -5.34 -17.04
CA GLN A 76 10.65 -4.27 -16.51
C GLN A 76 11.57 -4.76 -15.39
N LEU A 77 11.07 -5.60 -14.47
CA LEU A 77 11.86 -6.21 -13.40
C LEU A 77 12.98 -7.09 -13.95
N GLN A 78 12.70 -7.91 -14.96
CA GLN A 78 13.72 -8.72 -15.62
C GLN A 78 14.80 -7.85 -16.29
N SER A 79 14.44 -6.69 -16.84
CA SER A 79 15.42 -5.72 -17.38
C SER A 79 16.34 -5.14 -16.30
N PHE A 80 15.89 -5.09 -15.04
CA PHE A 80 16.69 -4.69 -13.88
C PHE A 80 17.44 -5.86 -13.22
N GLY A 81 17.38 -7.07 -13.80
CA GLY A 81 18.10 -8.27 -13.36
C GLY A 81 17.36 -9.12 -12.31
N TYR A 82 16.12 -8.77 -11.97
CA TYR A 82 15.28 -9.60 -11.10
C TYR A 82 14.84 -10.89 -11.80
N PRO A 83 14.58 -11.96 -11.05
CA PRO A 83 13.94 -13.15 -11.62
C PRO A 83 12.51 -12.83 -12.08
N ALA A 84 11.96 -13.71 -12.92
CA ALA A 84 10.54 -13.64 -13.29
C ALA A 84 9.66 -13.76 -12.03
N ILE A 85 8.47 -13.18 -12.11
CA ILE A 85 7.53 -13.16 -10.97
C ILE A 85 7.03 -14.58 -10.65
N ASP A 86 7.32 -15.06 -9.44
CA ASP A 86 6.98 -16.42 -8.99
C ASP A 86 5.53 -16.54 -8.54
N SER A 87 5.01 -15.48 -7.91
CA SER A 87 3.69 -15.46 -7.28
C SER A 87 3.11 -14.06 -7.31
N TYR A 88 1.79 -13.97 -7.41
CA TYR A 88 1.14 -12.67 -7.53
C TYR A 88 -0.29 -12.63 -6.98
N ILE A 89 -0.73 -11.41 -6.70
CA ILE A 89 -2.12 -11.04 -6.41
C ILE A 89 -2.47 -9.86 -7.31
N LEU A 90 -3.53 -10.01 -8.12
CA LEU A 90 -4.11 -8.95 -8.94
C LEU A 90 -5.52 -8.67 -8.40
N SER A 91 -5.72 -7.48 -7.85
CA SER A 91 -6.95 -7.11 -7.16
C SER A 91 -7.44 -5.72 -7.54
N SER A 92 -8.69 -5.47 -7.18
CA SER A 92 -9.28 -4.13 -7.06
C SER A 92 -9.90 -4.00 -5.68
N GLY A 93 -9.50 -2.98 -4.92
CA GLY A 93 -10.03 -2.75 -3.58
C GLY A 93 -9.51 -3.70 -2.51
N LEU A 94 -8.29 -4.23 -2.67
CA LEU A 94 -7.59 -4.94 -1.59
C LEU A 94 -7.39 -4.03 -0.38
N LEU A 95 -7.15 -2.73 -0.56
CA LEU A 95 -7.01 -1.77 0.54
C LEU A 95 -8.31 -1.43 1.28
N ILE A 96 -9.45 -1.91 0.81
CA ILE A 96 -10.75 -1.54 1.37
C ILE A 96 -11.10 -2.54 2.47
N HIS A 97 -11.11 -2.06 3.71
CA HIS A 97 -11.42 -2.85 4.90
C HIS A 97 -12.89 -2.80 5.31
N THR A 98 -13.71 -2.02 4.60
CA THR A 98 -15.13 -1.86 4.91
C THR A 98 -15.95 -2.52 3.82
N ASP A 99 -16.89 -3.38 4.22
CA ASP A 99 -17.86 -3.95 3.31
C ASP A 99 -18.77 -2.83 2.77
N PHE A 100 -18.59 -2.49 1.50
CA PHE A 100 -19.54 -1.69 0.75
C PHE A 100 -19.87 -2.40 -0.56
N GLN A 101 -21.06 -2.10 -1.09
CA GLN A 101 -21.54 -2.72 -2.32
C GLN A 101 -21.24 -1.84 -3.53
N VAL A 102 -20.77 -2.48 -4.60
CA VAL A 102 -20.69 -1.90 -5.94
C VAL A 102 -21.67 -2.59 -6.87
N GLU A 103 -22.12 -1.86 -7.88
CA GLU A 103 -22.79 -2.45 -9.03
C GLU A 103 -21.73 -3.14 -9.90
N HIS A 104 -22.01 -4.39 -10.25
CA HIS A 104 -21.10 -5.21 -11.02
C HIS A 104 -21.43 -5.08 -12.50
N TYR A 105 -20.43 -4.74 -13.28
CA TYR A 105 -20.50 -4.70 -14.73
C TYR A 105 -19.48 -5.69 -15.33
N ILE A 106 -19.86 -6.26 -16.47
CA ILE A 106 -18.95 -7.02 -17.34
C ILE A 106 -19.10 -6.44 -18.73
N GLN A 107 -18.05 -5.79 -19.24
CA GLN A 107 -18.10 -5.16 -20.57
C GLN A 107 -19.25 -4.15 -20.70
N ASP A 108 -19.40 -3.29 -19.70
CA ASP A 108 -20.45 -2.28 -19.60
C ASP A 108 -21.88 -2.86 -19.47
N GLU A 109 -22.04 -4.19 -19.31
CA GLU A 109 -23.32 -4.84 -19.02
C GLU A 109 -23.51 -5.08 -17.52
N PHE A 110 -24.60 -4.52 -16.97
CA PHE A 110 -24.98 -4.70 -15.58
C PHE A 110 -25.28 -6.16 -15.24
N GLN A 111 -24.70 -6.64 -14.15
CA GLN A 111 -24.95 -7.96 -13.59
C GLN A 111 -25.91 -7.84 -12.39
N ASN A 112 -26.81 -8.82 -12.25
CA ASN A 112 -27.81 -8.79 -11.17
C ASN A 112 -27.22 -9.00 -9.77
N GLU A 113 -25.92 -9.28 -9.66
CA GLU A 113 -25.22 -9.41 -8.39
C GLU A 113 -24.50 -8.12 -7.99
N ARG A 114 -24.43 -7.88 -6.68
CA ARG A 114 -23.58 -6.82 -6.12
C ARG A 114 -22.31 -7.44 -5.60
N LEU A 115 -21.19 -6.72 -5.73
CA LEU A 115 -19.91 -7.17 -5.22
C LEU A 115 -19.51 -6.37 -3.98
N ASN A 116 -18.76 -7.01 -3.09
CA ASN A 116 -18.10 -6.36 -1.96
C ASN A 116 -16.58 -6.55 -2.10
N PRO A 117 -15.77 -5.54 -1.76
CA PRO A 117 -14.32 -5.68 -1.74
C PRO A 117 -13.86 -6.61 -0.60
N PRO A 118 -12.65 -7.20 -0.69
CA PRO A 118 -11.67 -7.03 -1.77
C PRO A 118 -12.02 -7.86 -3.02
N PHE A 119 -11.86 -7.27 -4.20
CA PHE A 119 -12.10 -7.95 -5.49
C PHE A 119 -10.81 -8.61 -5.97
N ILE A 120 -10.57 -9.87 -5.59
CA ILE A 120 -9.42 -10.64 -6.10
C ILE A 120 -9.74 -11.18 -7.49
N LEU A 121 -9.13 -10.59 -8.53
CA LEU A 121 -9.39 -10.95 -9.93
C LEU A 121 -8.50 -12.09 -10.41
N ALA A 122 -7.26 -12.17 -9.92
CA ALA A 122 -6.38 -13.31 -10.14
C ALA A 122 -5.35 -13.43 -9.03
N LYS A 123 -4.91 -14.65 -8.75
CA LYS A 123 -3.76 -14.91 -7.89
C LYS A 123 -3.09 -16.23 -8.25
N GLN A 124 -1.78 -16.29 -8.02
CA GLN A 124 -0.98 -17.50 -8.24
C GLN A 124 0.03 -17.66 -7.11
N GLY A 125 0.19 -18.89 -6.62
CA GLY A 125 1.16 -19.21 -5.56
C GLY A 125 0.81 -18.62 -4.19
N MET A 126 -0.43 -18.15 -3.99
CA MET A 126 -0.85 -17.44 -2.78
C MET A 126 -2.14 -17.99 -2.15
N THR A 127 -2.09 -18.24 -0.85
CA THR A 127 -3.24 -18.62 -0.02
C THR A 127 -4.14 -17.42 0.29
N ASN A 128 -5.33 -17.68 0.84
CA ASN A 128 -6.22 -16.61 1.30
C ASN A 128 -5.63 -15.87 2.51
N GLU A 129 -4.96 -16.58 3.40
CA GLU A 129 -4.28 -15.99 4.56
C GLU A 129 -3.18 -15.01 4.14
N GLN A 130 -2.32 -15.41 3.20
CA GLN A 130 -1.32 -14.51 2.61
C GLN A 130 -1.97 -13.29 1.94
N THR A 131 -3.13 -13.46 1.31
CA THR A 131 -3.88 -12.35 0.69
C THR A 131 -4.30 -11.31 1.75
N SER A 132 -4.84 -11.76 2.88
CA SER A 132 -5.20 -10.89 4.01
C SER A 132 -3.99 -10.20 4.63
N GLN A 133 -2.86 -10.90 4.76
CA GLN A 133 -1.62 -10.30 5.27
C GLN A 133 -1.08 -9.23 4.31
N HIS A 134 -1.12 -9.48 3.00
CA HIS A 134 -0.73 -8.49 1.99
C HIS A 134 -1.63 -7.25 2.00
N GLN A 135 -2.94 -7.41 2.26
CA GLN A 135 -3.86 -6.29 2.47
C GLN A 135 -3.44 -5.43 3.66
N GLU A 136 -3.11 -6.04 4.81
CA GLU A 136 -2.63 -5.31 5.98
C GLU A 136 -1.32 -4.56 5.71
N ILE A 137 -0.37 -5.22 5.04
CA ILE A 137 0.93 -4.62 4.69
C ILE A 137 0.73 -3.45 3.73
N LEU A 138 -0.11 -3.62 2.69
CA LEU A 138 -0.40 -2.56 1.74
C LEU A 138 -1.04 -1.36 2.46
N GLY A 139 -1.97 -1.59 3.38
CA GLY A 139 -2.59 -0.55 4.21
C GLY A 139 -1.59 0.22 5.09
N ILE A 140 -0.50 -0.42 5.50
CA ILE A 140 0.62 0.24 6.21
C ILE A 140 1.49 1.02 5.22
N LEU A 141 1.83 0.43 4.08
CA LEU A 141 2.69 1.03 3.05
C LEU A 141 2.11 2.33 2.50
N VAL A 142 0.81 2.37 2.21
CA VAL A 142 0.17 3.57 1.66
C VAL A 142 0.21 4.76 2.63
N LYS A 143 0.30 4.52 3.95
CA LYS A 143 0.51 5.60 4.93
C LYS A 143 1.88 6.28 4.78
N TYR A 144 2.86 5.60 4.19
CA TYR A 144 4.20 6.12 3.93
C TYR A 144 4.37 6.83 2.58
N ILE A 145 3.28 6.90 1.80
CA ILE A 145 3.19 7.78 0.61
C ILE A 145 3.09 9.24 1.03
N ALA A 146 2.40 9.51 2.15
CA ALA A 146 2.19 10.86 2.64
C ALA A 146 3.54 11.57 2.78
N GLN A 147 3.66 12.74 2.15
CA GLN A 147 4.74 13.70 2.40
C GLN A 147 4.69 14.08 3.88
N ARG A 148 5.31 13.27 4.74
CA ARG A 148 5.83 13.78 6.00
C ARG A 148 6.71 14.97 5.64
N ARG A 149 6.77 15.97 6.52
CA ARG A 149 7.65 17.14 6.49
C ARG A 149 9.13 16.71 6.48
N HIS A 150 9.54 16.00 5.44
CA HIS A 150 10.88 15.57 5.15
C HIS A 150 11.39 16.55 4.10
N LEU A 151 12.53 17.12 4.39
CA LEU A 151 13.16 18.18 3.60
C LEU A 151 13.23 17.72 2.14
N GLU A 152 12.87 18.60 1.21
CA GLU A 152 12.84 18.35 -0.25
C GLU A 152 14.15 17.78 -0.83
N ASN A 153 15.25 17.78 -0.06
CA ASN A 153 16.59 17.39 -0.48
C ASN A 153 17.16 16.14 0.21
N ASP A 154 16.34 15.32 0.88
CA ASP A 154 16.83 14.10 1.52
C ASP A 154 16.50 12.84 0.71
N ASP A 155 17.39 12.53 -0.24
CA ASP A 155 17.42 11.29 -1.04
C ASP A 155 17.47 10.01 -0.18
N LEU A 156 17.75 10.15 1.13
CA LEU A 156 17.91 9.05 2.09
C LEU A 156 16.75 8.90 3.07
N SER A 157 15.73 9.77 3.02
CA SER A 157 14.67 9.84 4.04
C SER A 157 13.82 8.55 4.21
N HIS A 158 14.01 7.55 3.35
CA HIS A 158 13.23 6.32 3.34
C HIS A 158 14.04 5.02 3.16
N ARG A 159 15.35 5.08 2.91
CA ARG A 159 16.19 3.87 2.82
C ARG A 159 16.44 3.35 4.23
N GLY A 160 15.66 2.34 4.65
CA GLY A 160 15.89 1.63 5.91
C GLY A 160 14.70 1.49 6.85
N MET A 161 13.49 1.91 6.46
CA MET A 161 12.30 1.58 7.24
C MET A 161 12.01 0.07 7.19
N GLN A 162 11.79 -0.53 8.35
CA GLN A 162 11.58 -1.98 8.52
C GLN A 162 10.12 -2.29 8.84
N LEU A 163 9.53 -3.18 8.06
CA LEU A 163 8.24 -3.84 8.27
C LEU A 163 8.42 -5.24 8.89
N GLY A 164 9.53 -5.45 9.61
CA GLY A 164 10.01 -6.79 9.98
C GLY A 164 8.97 -7.65 10.71
N TYR A 165 8.16 -7.05 11.60
CA TYR A 165 7.12 -7.80 12.31
C TYR A 165 5.95 -8.19 11.39
N GLN A 166 5.54 -7.29 10.48
CA GLN A 166 4.43 -7.52 9.58
C GLN A 166 4.77 -8.48 8.43
N LEU A 167 6.05 -8.57 8.05
CA LEU A 167 6.50 -9.52 7.03
C LEU A 167 6.87 -10.88 7.61
N ALA A 168 7.13 -10.97 8.92
CA ALA A 168 7.37 -12.24 9.59
C ALA A 168 6.13 -13.16 9.58
N THR A 169 4.93 -12.60 9.42
CA THR A 169 3.70 -13.37 9.33
C THR A 169 3.47 -13.94 7.92
N VAL A 170 4.12 -13.37 6.90
CA VAL A 170 3.99 -13.83 5.52
C VAL A 170 4.89 -15.04 5.28
N ASP A 171 4.27 -16.18 5.01
CA ASP A 171 4.95 -17.44 4.72
C ASP A 171 5.59 -17.41 3.32
N LEU A 172 6.76 -16.79 3.22
CA LEU A 172 7.60 -16.66 2.03
C LEU A 172 9.07 -16.91 2.42
N THR A 173 9.95 -17.17 1.46
CA THR A 173 11.38 -17.34 1.77
C THR A 173 12.05 -16.00 2.05
N ASP A 174 13.12 -16.00 2.85
CA ASP A 174 13.78 -14.75 3.26
C ASP A 174 14.46 -14.00 2.10
N ASP A 175 14.75 -14.68 0.99
CA ASP A 175 15.30 -14.15 -0.25
C ASP A 175 14.23 -13.69 -1.26
N THR A 176 13.00 -13.46 -0.80
CA THR A 176 11.92 -12.89 -1.61
C THR A 176 11.92 -11.36 -1.58
N ALA A 177 11.83 -10.74 -2.75
CA ALA A 177 11.41 -9.35 -2.89
C ALA A 177 9.92 -9.27 -3.23
N ILE A 178 9.21 -8.37 -2.57
CA ILE A 178 7.79 -8.16 -2.77
C ILE A 178 7.59 -6.76 -3.34
N LEU A 179 7.09 -6.68 -4.56
CA LEU A 179 6.69 -5.43 -5.19
C LEU A 179 5.19 -5.22 -4.97
N TYR A 180 4.86 -4.21 -4.18
CA TYR A 180 3.50 -3.71 -4.02
C TYR A 180 3.29 -2.56 -4.99
N VAL A 181 2.18 -2.59 -5.74
CA VAL A 181 1.72 -1.52 -6.61
C VAL A 181 0.29 -1.22 -6.24
N GLN A 182 0.00 0.04 -5.92
CA GLN A 182 -1.35 0.53 -5.70
C GLN A 182 -1.64 1.65 -6.70
N ILE A 183 -2.75 1.54 -7.39
CA ILE A 183 -3.24 2.55 -8.33
C ILE A 183 -4.71 2.80 -8.01
N ASP A 184 -5.06 4.04 -7.72
CA ASP A 184 -6.44 4.48 -7.58
C ASP A 184 -6.71 5.55 -8.64
N LEU A 185 -7.68 5.28 -9.53
CA LEU A 185 -8.18 6.21 -10.55
C LEU A 185 -9.66 6.55 -10.33
N SER A 186 -10.21 6.24 -9.16
CA SER A 186 -11.63 6.41 -8.89
C SER A 186 -12.03 7.88 -8.92
N ALA A 187 -13.29 8.14 -9.25
CA ALA A 187 -13.79 9.51 -9.31
C ALA A 187 -13.63 10.26 -7.96
N PRO A 188 -13.29 11.56 -7.93
CA PRO A 188 -13.00 12.28 -6.69
C PRO A 188 -14.15 12.31 -5.66
N GLY A 189 -15.41 12.17 -6.10
CA GLY A 189 -16.57 12.03 -5.21
C GLY A 189 -16.53 10.74 -4.39
N ILE A 190 -16.01 9.67 -4.99
CA ILE A 190 -15.86 8.34 -4.40
C ILE A 190 -14.74 8.37 -3.35
N ILE A 191 -13.61 9.00 -3.65
CA ILE A 191 -12.46 9.07 -2.73
C ILE A 191 -12.80 9.82 -1.44
N LYS A 192 -13.67 10.83 -1.47
CA LYS A 192 -14.13 11.49 -0.23
C LYS A 192 -14.94 10.55 0.66
N GLN A 193 -15.78 9.72 0.05
CA GLN A 193 -16.60 8.73 0.77
C GLN A 193 -15.74 7.56 1.26
N LEU A 194 -14.89 7.00 0.39
CA LEU A 194 -13.91 5.96 0.74
C LEU A 194 -12.91 6.43 1.78
N GLY A 195 -12.37 7.65 1.66
CA GLY A 195 -11.45 8.23 2.63
C GLY A 195 -12.09 8.34 4.01
N THR A 196 -13.37 8.71 4.09
CA THR A 196 -14.13 8.70 5.35
C THR A 196 -14.28 7.28 5.91
N LEU A 197 -14.56 6.29 5.05
CA LEU A 197 -14.69 4.89 5.45
C LEU A 197 -13.35 4.28 5.91
N LEU A 198 -12.26 4.49 5.16
CA LEU A 198 -10.90 4.04 5.46
C LEU A 198 -10.36 4.70 6.74
N LEU A 199 -10.65 5.99 6.95
CA LEU A 199 -10.31 6.69 8.19
C LEU A 199 -11.09 6.14 9.38
N SER A 200 -12.38 5.81 9.22
CA SER A 200 -13.18 5.23 10.31
C SER A 200 -12.67 3.86 10.78
N GLY A 201 -12.18 3.03 9.85
CA GLY A 201 -11.51 1.76 10.17
C GLY A 201 -10.14 1.96 10.84
N ALA A 202 -9.37 2.97 10.41
CA ALA A 202 -8.07 3.29 10.99
C ALA A 202 -8.17 3.86 12.43
N ILE A 203 -9.25 4.55 12.78
CA ILE A 203 -9.49 5.05 14.15
C ILE A 203 -9.87 3.90 15.11
N ALA A 204 -10.47 2.82 14.60
CA ALA A 204 -10.80 1.64 15.39
C ALA A 204 -9.57 0.77 15.72
N SER A 205 -8.55 0.77 14.86
CA SER A 205 -7.23 0.22 15.21
C SER A 205 -6.47 1.25 16.05
N GLN A 206 -6.28 1.03 17.35
CA GLN A 206 -5.48 1.90 18.23
C GLN A 206 -3.98 1.87 17.90
N ALA A 207 -3.61 2.14 16.66
CA ALA A 207 -2.25 2.43 16.24
C ALA A 207 -2.09 3.95 16.20
N ASP A 208 -1.11 4.45 16.93
CA ASP A 208 -0.71 5.85 17.15
C ASP A 208 -0.33 6.61 15.85
N TYR A 209 -1.18 6.61 14.82
CA TYR A 209 -0.92 7.25 13.53
C TYR A 209 -2.24 7.67 12.87
N ALA A 210 -2.96 8.55 13.54
CA ALA A 210 -4.22 9.12 13.10
C ALA A 210 -4.08 10.14 11.95
N HIS A 211 -3.28 9.86 10.91
CA HIS A 211 -3.24 10.70 9.71
C HIS A 211 -2.91 9.85 8.48
N LEU A 212 -3.91 9.10 7.98
CA LEU A 212 -3.95 8.79 6.55
C LEU A 212 -4.19 10.12 5.82
N HIS A 213 -3.13 10.76 5.34
CA HIS A 213 -3.28 11.77 4.30
C HIS A 213 -3.59 11.03 2.99
N LEU A 214 -4.84 10.57 2.85
CA LEU A 214 -5.46 10.56 1.54
C LEU A 214 -5.67 12.03 1.21
N ASP A 215 -4.87 12.57 0.31
CA ASP A 215 -5.10 13.90 -0.22
C ASP A 215 -6.47 13.87 -0.90
N ALA A 216 -7.49 14.40 -0.22
CA ALA A 216 -8.88 14.39 -0.69
C ALA A 216 -9.08 15.21 -1.99
N THR A 217 -8.01 15.82 -2.52
CA THR A 217 -7.98 16.53 -3.79
C THR A 217 -7.31 15.74 -4.92
N ALA A 218 -6.49 14.73 -4.61
CA ALA A 218 -5.92 13.85 -5.60
C ALA A 218 -6.94 12.76 -5.95
N SER A 219 -7.65 12.95 -7.07
CA SER A 219 -8.54 11.92 -7.58
C SER A 219 -7.79 10.68 -8.03
N HIS A 220 -6.53 10.86 -8.44
CA HIS A 220 -5.73 9.79 -9.03
C HIS A 220 -4.37 9.74 -8.35
N HIS A 221 -3.95 8.55 -7.97
CA HIS A 221 -2.58 8.33 -7.55
C HIS A 221 -2.12 6.90 -7.85
N ALA A 222 -0.82 6.78 -8.04
CA ALA A 222 -0.13 5.52 -8.16
C ALA A 222 1.04 5.50 -7.18
N SER A 223 1.21 4.41 -6.45
CA SER A 223 2.35 4.18 -5.57
C SER A 223 2.90 2.77 -5.75
N ALA A 224 4.21 2.64 -5.54
CA ALA A 224 4.88 1.36 -5.60
C ALA A 224 5.93 1.26 -4.49
N PHE A 225 6.12 0.06 -3.97
CA PHE A 225 7.07 -0.25 -2.90
C PHE A 225 7.73 -1.59 -3.18
N LEU A 226 9.06 -1.60 -3.24
CA LEU A 226 9.85 -2.83 -3.27
C LEU A 226 10.33 -3.12 -1.85
N VAL A 227 9.97 -4.28 -1.33
CA VAL A 227 10.23 -4.68 0.05
C VAL A 227 10.98 -6.01 0.07
N HIS A 228 12.06 -6.09 0.83
CA HIS A 228 12.78 -7.34 1.04
C HIS A 228 12.16 -8.10 2.22
N LYS A 229 11.72 -9.34 2.00
CA LYS A 229 11.04 -10.13 3.04
C LYS A 229 11.93 -10.40 4.24
N GLY A 230 13.12 -10.97 4.03
CA GLY A 230 13.97 -11.45 5.14
C GLY A 230 14.45 -10.37 6.10
N SER A 231 14.62 -9.13 5.62
CA SER A 231 15.01 -7.99 6.47
C SER A 231 13.85 -7.06 6.83
N GLY A 232 12.71 -7.25 6.18
CA GLY A 232 11.58 -6.34 6.19
C GLY A 232 11.86 -4.94 5.66
N GLN A 233 13.00 -4.71 4.99
CA GLN A 233 13.40 -3.38 4.55
C GLN A 233 12.65 -2.95 3.29
N ILE A 234 12.12 -1.73 3.28
CA ILE A 234 11.70 -1.06 2.04
C ILE A 234 12.97 -0.66 1.27
N LEU A 235 13.23 -1.33 0.16
CA LEU A 235 14.39 -1.12 -0.70
C LEU A 235 14.20 0.08 -1.63
N TRP A 236 12.97 0.26 -2.12
CA TRP A 236 12.62 1.32 -3.06
C TRP A 236 11.14 1.66 -2.93
N LYS A 237 10.78 2.89 -3.29
CA LYS A 237 9.40 3.32 -3.43
C LYS A 237 9.27 4.39 -4.51
N ASN A 238 8.10 4.49 -5.11
CA ASN A 238 7.74 5.62 -5.97
C ASN A 238 6.29 6.04 -5.75
N TYR A 239 5.99 7.29 -6.11
CA TYR A 239 4.67 7.87 -6.04
C TYR A 239 4.45 8.85 -7.18
N SER A 240 3.26 8.81 -7.78
CA SER A 240 2.86 9.74 -8.82
C SER A 240 1.37 10.06 -8.73
N LEU A 241 1.05 11.34 -8.84
CA LEU A 241 -0.33 11.85 -8.99
C LEU A 241 -0.82 11.82 -10.44
N ASN A 242 0.10 11.65 -11.39
CA ASN A 242 -0.17 11.83 -12.81
C ASN A 242 0.01 10.56 -13.62
N TRP A 243 0.47 9.46 -13.01
CA TRP A 243 0.70 8.22 -13.72
C TRP A 243 -0.60 7.41 -13.84
N THR A 244 -0.83 6.84 -15.01
CA THR A 244 -1.99 5.99 -15.33
C THR A 244 -1.51 4.75 -16.10
N PRO A 245 -2.29 3.65 -16.12
CA PRO A 245 -1.92 2.42 -16.82
C PRO A 245 -1.70 2.56 -18.33
N GLU A 246 -2.14 3.65 -18.97
CA GLU A 246 -1.83 3.92 -20.38
C GLU A 246 -0.40 4.43 -20.60
N LYS A 247 0.28 4.91 -19.54
CA LYS A 247 1.66 5.39 -19.62
C LYS A 247 2.67 4.24 -19.52
N PRO A 248 3.89 4.42 -20.06
CA PRO A 248 4.95 3.42 -19.90
C PRO A 248 5.22 3.10 -18.43
N ILE A 249 5.26 1.81 -18.09
CA ILE A 249 5.55 1.37 -16.72
C ILE A 249 6.96 1.78 -16.27
N ALA A 250 7.90 1.92 -17.21
CA ALA A 250 9.27 2.33 -16.95
C ALA A 250 9.37 3.72 -16.30
N GLU A 251 8.45 4.64 -16.64
CA GLU A 251 8.36 5.96 -15.98
C GLU A 251 7.95 5.83 -14.51
N PHE A 252 7.14 4.83 -14.19
CA PHE A 252 6.67 4.61 -12.83
C PHE A 252 7.61 3.75 -11.98
N LEU A 253 8.40 2.88 -12.62
CA LEU A 253 9.44 2.10 -11.96
C LEU A 253 10.82 2.75 -12.11
N GLU A 254 10.86 4.07 -12.36
CA GLU A 254 12.11 4.81 -12.49
C GLU A 254 12.95 4.70 -11.20
N ASN A 255 14.27 4.57 -11.38
CA ASN A 255 15.24 4.43 -10.28
C ASN A 255 15.03 3.20 -9.39
N LEU A 256 14.24 2.22 -9.82
CA LEU A 256 14.16 0.92 -9.16
C LEU A 256 15.58 0.32 -9.15
N PRO A 257 16.13 -0.05 -7.97
CA PRO A 257 17.49 -0.54 -7.88
C PRO A 257 17.65 -1.78 -8.75
N SER A 258 18.74 -1.86 -9.53
CA SER A 258 19.12 -3.12 -10.14
C SER A 258 19.43 -4.14 -9.05
N ARG A 259 19.26 -5.44 -9.35
CA ARG A 259 19.57 -6.53 -8.41
C ARG A 259 21.04 -6.57 -7.94
N ASN A 260 21.97 -5.90 -8.66
CA ASN A 260 23.43 -5.94 -8.42
C ASN A 260 23.88 -5.15 -7.19
#